data_AF-A0A3R7BQY3-F1
#
_entry.id   AF-A0A3R7BQY3-F1
#
_cell.length_a   1.000
_cell.length_b   1.000
_cell.length_c   1.000
_cell.angle_alpha   90.00
_cell.angle_beta   90.00
_cell.angle_gamma   90.00
#
_symmetry.space_group_name_H-M   'P 1'
#
loop_
_entity.id
_entity.type
_entity.pdbx_description
1 polymer ?
#
loop_
_entity_poly.entity_id
_entity_poly.type
_entity_poly.pdbx_seq_one_letter_code
_entity_poly.pdbx_strand_id
1 'polypeptide(L)'
;MKRLFYTSLAVLALTLLVLSVGIGIAAVQDVLRLDEENSYVLNLETGSKLRYVEFLDSKQFEGDRLEFHIYVSKTGNPILDDYVLELRTNMENPEWKFGDNFSHSANWIVWKGKEEHERMVPTVTLSGDVPKPIRKVKEPGFEAYDIYGIGEGAVYVELTVGMSKDGRTLERIIQKLEPSMKFFSTNKEIQDAEDKIDKNLEEARGKIGGTDLEEDIRKLYEEGHPGWASELSGHYKKLSVVAEPPPLSLYIILAVILGLILGSAFVYVYVSRGGGKGVDVSQISSELNETSGKIEEKSSSINAISTRFARSEDEEKRGVARELIRIRASLNEISNEIRTIADRIRER
;
A
#
# COMPACT_ATOMS: atom_id res chain seq x y z
N MET A 1 15.63 -26.49 -59.92
CA MET A 1 16.53 -26.04 -58.83
C MET A 1 15.88 -25.06 -57.85
N LYS A 2 15.33 -23.92 -58.27
CA LYS A 2 14.76 -22.92 -57.33
C LYS A 2 13.65 -23.46 -56.39
N ARG A 3 12.70 -24.27 -56.88
CA ARG A 3 11.62 -24.85 -56.05
C ARG A 3 12.13 -25.82 -54.97
N LEU A 4 13.10 -26.67 -55.29
CA LEU A 4 13.71 -27.60 -54.34
C LEU A 4 14.45 -26.87 -53.22
N PHE A 5 15.09 -25.74 -53.54
CA PHE A 5 15.77 -24.89 -52.58
C PHE A 5 14.80 -24.21 -51.60
N TYR A 6 13.65 -23.73 -52.08
CA TYR A 6 12.62 -23.13 -51.21
C TYR A 6 11.94 -24.17 -50.32
N THR A 7 11.71 -25.39 -50.83
CA THR A 7 11.16 -26.48 -50.01
C THR A 7 12.15 -26.94 -48.94
N SER A 8 13.45 -27.02 -49.24
CA SER A 8 14.45 -27.38 -48.23
C SER A 8 14.63 -26.29 -47.18
N LEU A 9 14.54 -25.01 -47.58
CA LEU A 9 14.60 -23.88 -46.65
C LEU A 9 13.37 -23.85 -45.73
N ALA A 10 12.18 -24.15 -46.26
CA ALA A 10 10.95 -24.21 -45.47
C ALA A 10 10.97 -25.36 -44.46
N VAL A 11 11.46 -26.54 -44.86
CA VAL A 11 11.62 -27.68 -43.94
C VAL A 11 12.65 -27.36 -42.86
N LEU A 12 13.79 -26.75 -43.22
CA LEU A 12 14.83 -26.34 -42.28
C LEU A 12 14.29 -25.32 -41.27
N ALA A 13 13.56 -24.30 -41.73
CA ALA A 13 12.93 -23.30 -40.89
C ALA A 13 11.88 -23.91 -39.96
N LEU A 14 11.07 -24.87 -40.44
CA LEU A 14 10.09 -25.57 -39.64
C LEU A 14 10.76 -26.47 -38.58
N THR A 15 11.85 -27.16 -38.92
CA THR A 15 12.63 -27.95 -37.94
C THR A 15 13.32 -27.06 -36.91
N LEU A 16 13.83 -25.89 -37.30
CA LEU A 16 14.40 -24.90 -36.38
C LEU A 16 13.32 -24.31 -35.46
N LEU A 17 12.11 -24.11 -35.96
CA LEU A 17 10.96 -23.67 -35.16
C LEU A 17 10.52 -24.75 -34.16
N VAL A 18 10.50 -26.02 -34.56
CA VAL A 18 10.17 -27.13 -33.66
C VAL A 18 11.28 -27.35 -32.61
N LEU A 19 12.54 -27.18 -32.99
CA LEU A 19 13.68 -27.18 -32.06
C LEU A 19 13.66 -25.97 -31.12
N SER A 20 13.21 -24.79 -31.56
CA SER A 20 13.11 -23.61 -30.69
C SER A 20 11.92 -23.68 -29.72
N VAL A 21 10.85 -24.38 -30.08
CA VAL A 21 9.73 -24.70 -29.15
C VAL A 21 10.15 -25.78 -28.14
N GLY A 22 11.08 -26.68 -28.49
CA GLY A 22 11.71 -27.63 -27.56
C GLY A 22 12.73 -27.01 -26.59
N ILE A 23 13.14 -25.74 -26.82
CA ILE A 23 13.84 -24.88 -25.83
C ILE A 23 12.81 -24.01 -25.10
N GLY A 24 11.53 -24.42 -25.10
CA GLY A 24 10.59 -24.00 -24.08
C GLY A 24 11.20 -24.33 -22.73
N ILE A 25 11.60 -23.28 -22.01
CA ILE A 25 11.76 -23.18 -20.55
C ILE A 25 11.85 -24.58 -19.94
N ALA A 26 13.06 -25.11 -19.77
CA ALA A 26 13.24 -26.23 -18.87
C ALA A 26 12.58 -25.78 -17.56
N ALA A 27 11.38 -26.32 -17.28
CA ALA A 27 10.69 -26.06 -16.05
C ALA A 27 11.70 -26.45 -14.99
N VAL A 28 12.28 -25.45 -14.31
CA VAL A 28 13.14 -25.69 -13.17
C VAL A 28 12.26 -26.47 -12.23
N GLN A 29 12.51 -27.77 -12.14
CA GLN A 29 11.70 -28.64 -11.32
C GLN A 29 11.99 -28.25 -9.89
N ASP A 30 10.94 -27.83 -9.17
CA ASP A 30 11.00 -27.46 -7.77
C ASP A 30 11.75 -28.54 -6.97
N VAL A 31 12.77 -28.17 -6.20
CA VAL A 31 13.56 -29.12 -5.40
C VAL A 31 13.03 -29.25 -3.98
N LEU A 32 12.40 -28.19 -3.48
CA LEU A 32 11.74 -28.15 -2.18
C LEU A 32 10.26 -27.80 -2.35
N ARG A 33 9.42 -28.24 -1.40
CA ARG A 33 8.00 -27.89 -1.34
C ARG A 33 7.61 -27.55 0.09
N LEU A 34 6.89 -26.44 0.24
CA LEU A 34 6.30 -26.05 1.51
C LEU A 34 5.10 -26.95 1.82
N ASP A 35 5.02 -27.42 3.06
CA ASP A 35 3.89 -28.21 3.55
C ASP A 35 2.89 -27.26 4.24
N GLU A 36 1.93 -26.79 3.46
CA GLU A 36 0.92 -25.82 3.89
C GLU A 36 -0.05 -26.40 4.93
N GLU A 37 -0.29 -27.72 4.91
CA GLU A 37 -1.23 -28.37 5.81
C GLU A 37 -0.69 -28.43 7.23
N ASN A 38 0.62 -28.65 7.37
CA ASN A 38 1.28 -28.76 8.66
C ASN A 38 1.90 -27.45 9.15
N SER A 39 2.15 -26.49 8.26
CA SER A 39 2.71 -25.18 8.64
C SER A 39 1.67 -24.31 9.36
N TYR A 40 2.11 -23.58 10.37
CA TYR A 40 1.24 -22.74 11.20
C TYR A 40 1.98 -21.54 11.79
N VAL A 41 1.20 -20.56 12.25
CA VAL A 41 1.69 -19.36 12.94
C VAL A 41 1.05 -19.29 14.32
N LEU A 42 1.88 -19.03 15.33
CA LEU A 42 1.45 -18.72 16.69
C LEU A 42 1.60 -17.23 16.93
N ASN A 43 0.53 -16.58 17.38
CA ASN A 43 0.65 -15.25 17.97
C ASN A 43 0.96 -15.44 19.46
N LEU A 44 2.15 -15.03 19.88
CA LEU A 44 2.64 -15.27 21.24
C LEU A 44 1.94 -14.38 22.28
N GLU A 45 1.39 -13.24 21.86
CA GLU A 45 0.65 -12.33 22.72
C GLU A 45 -0.75 -12.88 23.07
N THR A 46 -1.45 -13.43 22.06
CA THR A 46 -2.83 -13.94 22.22
C THR A 46 -2.89 -15.44 22.49
N GLY A 47 -1.81 -16.18 22.23
CA GLY A 47 -1.78 -17.64 22.25
C GLY A 47 -2.55 -18.31 21.11
N SER A 48 -3.04 -17.52 20.14
CA SER A 48 -3.81 -18.04 19.01
C SER A 48 -2.90 -18.77 18.02
N LYS A 49 -3.42 -19.89 17.49
CA LYS A 49 -2.76 -20.71 16.47
C LYS A 49 -3.57 -20.65 15.20
N LEU A 50 -2.97 -20.14 14.13
CA LEU A 50 -3.57 -20.08 12.80
C LEU A 50 -2.82 -21.01 11.87
N ARG A 51 -3.55 -21.76 11.04
CA ARG A 51 -2.92 -22.54 9.97
C ARG A 51 -2.35 -21.59 8.93
N TYR A 52 -1.35 -22.06 8.19
CA TYR A 52 -0.72 -21.32 7.10
C TYR A 52 -1.75 -20.59 6.20
N VAL A 53 -2.74 -21.33 5.70
CA VAL A 53 -3.74 -20.83 4.73
C VAL A 53 -4.66 -19.77 5.35
N GLU A 54 -4.93 -19.87 6.65
CA GLU A 54 -5.75 -18.91 7.39
C GLU A 54 -4.98 -17.63 7.72
N PHE A 55 -3.65 -17.74 7.77
CA PHE A 55 -2.77 -16.62 8.10
C PHE A 55 -2.46 -15.75 6.87
N LEU A 56 -2.50 -16.32 5.66
CA LEU A 56 -2.32 -15.56 4.42
C LEU A 56 -3.28 -14.37 4.35
N ASP A 57 -2.73 -13.21 4.00
CA ASP A 57 -3.46 -11.94 3.84
C ASP A 57 -4.23 -11.49 5.10
N SER A 58 -3.95 -12.09 6.26
CA SER A 58 -4.54 -11.68 7.54
C SER A 58 -3.96 -10.34 8.01
N LYS A 59 -4.74 -9.60 8.81
CA LYS A 59 -4.27 -8.38 9.48
C LYS A 59 -3.73 -8.74 10.86
N GLN A 60 -2.51 -8.32 11.16
CA GLN A 60 -1.83 -8.54 12.44
C GLN A 60 -1.45 -7.19 13.07
N PHE A 61 -1.52 -7.10 14.40
CA PHE A 61 -1.26 -5.84 15.09
C PHE A 61 0.23 -5.54 15.21
N GLU A 62 0.60 -4.28 14.97
CA GLU A 62 1.93 -3.72 15.25
C GLU A 62 2.40 -4.13 16.66
N GLY A 63 3.61 -4.65 16.75
CA GLY A 63 4.24 -5.05 18.00
C GLY A 63 3.87 -6.45 18.49
N ASP A 64 2.86 -7.11 17.93
CA ASP A 64 2.59 -8.52 18.26
C ASP A 64 3.79 -9.39 17.86
N ARG A 65 4.21 -10.28 18.75
CA ARG A 65 5.26 -11.25 18.43
C ARG A 65 4.66 -12.51 17.84
N LEU A 66 5.06 -12.83 16.62
CA LEU A 66 4.60 -14.02 15.89
C LEU A 66 5.71 -15.05 15.80
N GLU A 67 5.33 -16.33 15.86
CA GLU A 67 6.22 -17.47 15.67
C GLU A 67 5.68 -18.38 14.55
N PHE A 68 6.42 -18.46 13.45
CA PHE A 68 6.13 -19.23 12.26
C PHE A 68 6.79 -20.60 12.36
N HIS A 69 6.03 -21.67 12.20
CA HIS A 69 6.52 -23.04 12.11
C HIS A 69 6.34 -23.54 10.67
N ILE A 70 7.43 -23.58 9.92
CA ILE A 70 7.43 -23.82 8.47
C ILE A 70 8.02 -25.20 8.20
N TYR A 71 7.19 -26.08 7.64
CA TYR A 71 7.60 -27.42 7.25
C TYR A 71 7.92 -27.45 5.77
N VAL A 72 9.08 -28.01 5.42
CA VAL A 72 9.57 -28.08 4.05
C VAL A 72 9.98 -29.52 3.75
N SER A 73 9.60 -30.00 2.57
CA SER A 73 9.89 -31.36 2.11
C SER A 73 10.63 -31.34 0.78
N LYS A 74 11.40 -32.39 0.48
CA LYS A 74 12.06 -32.56 -0.82
C LYS A 74 11.06 -33.14 -1.81
N THR A 75 11.09 -32.65 -3.04
CA THR A 75 10.20 -33.12 -4.13
C THR A 75 10.70 -34.42 -4.79
N GLY A 76 11.96 -34.80 -4.55
CA GLY A 76 12.63 -35.92 -5.19
C GLY A 76 13.42 -35.55 -6.44
N ASN A 77 13.39 -34.28 -6.86
CA ASN A 77 14.20 -33.80 -7.98
C ASN A 77 15.69 -33.66 -7.59
N PRO A 78 16.63 -33.78 -8.55
CA PRO A 78 18.05 -33.62 -8.27
C PRO A 78 18.38 -32.25 -7.68
N ILE A 79 19.15 -32.24 -6.59
CA ILE A 79 19.64 -31.03 -5.93
C ILE A 79 21.13 -30.90 -6.25
N LEU A 80 21.54 -29.76 -6.82
CA LEU A 80 22.95 -29.50 -7.10
C LEU A 80 23.67 -29.04 -5.83
N ASP A 81 24.94 -29.43 -5.67
CA ASP A 81 25.74 -29.14 -4.48
C ASP A 81 25.89 -27.63 -4.19
N ASP A 82 25.76 -26.79 -5.21
CA ASP A 82 25.85 -25.33 -5.12
C ASP A 82 24.51 -24.64 -4.78
N TYR A 83 23.44 -25.42 -4.61
CA TYR A 83 22.14 -24.90 -4.17
C TYR A 83 22.16 -24.56 -2.69
N VAL A 84 21.42 -23.51 -2.35
CA VAL A 84 21.25 -23.03 -0.98
C VAL A 84 19.80 -22.62 -0.75
N LEU A 85 19.35 -22.66 0.50
CA LEU A 85 18.07 -22.11 0.92
C LEU A 85 18.29 -20.76 1.61
N GLU A 86 17.75 -19.69 1.04
CA GLU A 86 17.69 -18.37 1.67
C GLU A 86 16.35 -18.20 2.40
N LEU A 87 16.44 -17.80 3.67
CA LEU A 87 15.33 -17.39 4.52
C LEU A 87 15.32 -15.86 4.59
N ARG A 88 14.18 -15.23 4.32
CA ARG A 88 14.07 -13.77 4.27
C ARG A 88 12.78 -13.28 4.90
N THR A 89 12.85 -12.18 5.64
CA THR A 89 11.69 -11.48 6.19
C THR A 89 11.93 -9.97 6.31
N ASN A 90 10.85 -9.21 6.46
CA ASN A 90 10.87 -7.79 6.84
C ASN A 90 10.23 -7.54 8.22
N MET A 91 10.05 -8.58 9.03
CA MET A 91 9.64 -8.44 10.44
C MET A 91 10.73 -7.74 11.26
N GLU A 92 10.32 -7.10 12.35
CA GLU A 92 11.25 -6.49 13.31
C GLU A 92 11.82 -7.57 14.25
N ASN A 93 13.07 -7.40 14.66
CA ASN A 93 13.78 -8.32 15.55
C ASN A 93 13.66 -9.82 15.18
N PRO A 94 13.91 -10.21 13.91
CA PRO A 94 13.70 -11.58 13.49
C PRO A 94 14.71 -12.52 14.14
N GLU A 95 14.24 -13.68 14.60
CA GLU A 95 15.02 -14.80 15.10
C GLU A 95 14.64 -16.05 14.30
N TRP A 96 15.57 -16.51 13.47
CA TRP A 96 15.44 -17.74 12.72
C TRP A 96 16.07 -18.90 13.48
N LYS A 97 15.41 -20.04 13.45
CA LYS A 97 15.94 -21.34 13.87
C LYS A 97 15.86 -22.32 12.71
N PHE A 98 16.98 -22.98 12.41
CA PHE A 98 17.06 -24.03 11.39
C PHE A 98 17.85 -25.21 11.96
N GLY A 99 17.14 -26.28 12.34
CA GLY A 99 17.72 -27.34 13.17
C GLY A 99 18.19 -26.79 14.52
N ASP A 100 19.47 -26.95 14.84
CA ASP A 100 20.08 -26.44 16.08
C ASP A 100 20.70 -25.03 15.94
N ASN A 101 20.69 -24.46 14.73
CA ASN A 101 21.31 -23.17 14.44
C ASN A 101 20.32 -22.02 14.58
N PHE A 102 20.81 -20.87 15.01
CA PHE A 102 20.03 -19.64 15.19
C PHE A 102 20.66 -18.46 14.45
N SER A 103 19.83 -17.53 13.98
CA SER A 103 20.25 -16.28 13.33
C SER A 103 19.28 -15.15 13.66
N HIS A 104 19.80 -13.94 13.87
CA HIS A 104 19.00 -12.73 14.17
C HIS A 104 18.90 -11.78 12.98
N SER A 105 19.19 -12.27 11.78
CA SER A 105 19.26 -11.46 10.56
C SER A 105 17.95 -11.52 9.77
N ALA A 106 17.59 -10.41 9.12
CA ALA A 106 16.47 -10.36 8.19
C ALA A 106 16.66 -11.27 6.96
N ASN A 107 17.91 -11.61 6.63
CA ASN A 107 18.22 -12.65 5.65
C ASN A 107 19.20 -13.69 6.24
N TRP A 108 19.02 -14.94 5.87
CA TRP A 108 19.94 -16.00 6.29
C TRP A 108 19.98 -17.14 5.28
N ILE A 109 21.18 -17.50 4.82
CA ILE A 109 21.35 -18.65 3.94
C ILE A 109 21.68 -19.89 4.79
N VAL A 110 20.90 -20.95 4.59
CA VAL A 110 20.98 -22.27 5.22
C VAL A 110 21.00 -23.38 4.16
N TRP A 111 21.11 -24.64 4.61
CA TRP A 111 20.98 -25.84 3.78
C TRP A 111 21.87 -25.82 2.52
N LYS A 112 23.19 -25.94 2.72
CA LYS A 112 24.21 -25.75 1.68
C LYS A 112 25.12 -26.96 1.57
N GLY A 113 25.49 -27.30 0.34
CA GLY A 113 26.43 -28.36 0.07
C GLY A 113 25.83 -29.76 0.20
N LYS A 114 26.50 -30.69 -0.45
CA LYS A 114 26.07 -32.07 -0.63
C LYS A 114 25.61 -32.78 0.66
N GLU A 115 26.37 -32.64 1.74
CA GLU A 115 26.06 -33.33 3.00
C GLU A 115 24.70 -32.92 3.60
N GLU A 116 24.39 -31.61 3.59
CA GLU A 116 23.10 -31.10 4.05
C GLU A 116 21.98 -31.44 3.06
N HIS A 117 22.29 -31.45 1.76
CA HIS A 117 21.35 -31.83 0.70
C HIS A 117 20.96 -33.30 0.74
N GLU A 118 21.76 -34.17 1.36
CA GLU A 118 21.41 -35.59 1.56
C GLU A 118 20.49 -35.79 2.78
N ARG A 119 20.62 -34.96 3.82
CA ARG A 119 19.82 -35.03 5.05
C ARG A 119 18.38 -34.54 4.87
N MET A 120 17.48 -34.91 5.79
CA MET A 120 16.14 -34.31 5.81
C MET A 120 16.25 -32.81 6.08
N VAL A 121 15.37 -32.02 5.45
CA VAL A 121 15.30 -30.58 5.69
C VAL A 121 14.69 -30.38 7.08
N PRO A 122 15.40 -29.73 8.03
CA PRO A 122 14.83 -29.39 9.33
C PRO A 122 13.63 -28.44 9.20
N THR A 123 12.77 -28.44 10.22
CA THR A 123 11.75 -27.40 10.37
C THR A 123 12.42 -26.03 10.48
N VAL A 124 11.86 -25.06 9.76
CA VAL A 124 12.27 -23.65 9.87
C VAL A 124 11.32 -22.97 10.84
N THR A 125 11.88 -22.35 11.88
CA THR A 125 11.10 -21.49 12.79
C THR A 125 11.56 -20.05 12.64
N LEU A 126 10.63 -19.11 12.53
CA LEU A 126 10.90 -17.67 12.60
C LEU A 126 10.09 -17.09 13.74
N SER A 127 10.72 -16.36 14.64
CA SER A 127 10.03 -15.51 15.62
C SER A 127 10.37 -14.05 15.35
N GLY A 128 9.41 -13.14 15.40
CA GLY A 128 9.67 -11.73 15.16
C GLY A 128 8.48 -10.87 15.54
N ASP A 129 8.71 -9.56 15.61
CA ASP A 129 7.69 -8.58 15.95
C ASP A 129 7.06 -8.02 14.67
N VAL A 130 5.74 -7.85 14.66
CA VAL A 130 5.01 -7.23 13.55
C VAL A 130 5.45 -5.77 13.41
N PRO A 131 5.99 -5.35 12.24
CA PRO A 131 6.50 -4.01 12.04
C PRO A 131 5.36 -2.97 12.02
N LYS A 132 5.74 -1.70 12.13
CA LYS A 132 4.79 -0.59 12.00
C LYS A 132 4.03 -0.62 10.66
N PRO A 133 2.74 -0.25 10.63
CA PRO A 133 1.93 -0.18 9.41
C PRO A 133 2.26 1.10 8.63
N ILE A 134 3.48 1.13 8.11
CA ILE A 134 4.01 2.22 7.30
C ILE A 134 4.20 1.68 5.89
N ARG A 135 3.62 2.37 4.91
CA ARG A 135 3.71 2.00 3.50
C ARG A 135 4.18 3.18 2.67
N LYS A 136 4.79 2.88 1.53
CA LYS A 136 5.13 3.89 0.53
C LYS A 136 3.85 4.37 -0.14
N VAL A 137 3.69 5.68 -0.26
CA VAL A 137 2.51 6.33 -0.82
C VAL A 137 2.91 7.11 -2.06
N LYS A 138 2.03 7.14 -3.06
CA LYS A 138 2.18 7.95 -4.26
C LYS A 138 1.31 9.18 -4.09
N GLU A 139 1.92 10.35 -4.11
CA GLU A 139 1.21 11.63 -4.01
C GLU A 139 1.32 12.35 -5.36
N PRO A 140 0.19 12.71 -6.00
CA PRO A 140 0.20 13.38 -7.30
C PRO A 140 1.03 14.68 -7.28
N GLY A 141 1.93 14.85 -8.24
CA GLY A 141 2.87 15.99 -8.29
C GLY A 141 4.18 15.79 -7.51
N PHE A 142 4.28 14.72 -6.71
CA PHE A 142 5.47 14.36 -5.94
C PHE A 142 5.99 12.96 -6.29
N GLU A 143 5.70 12.47 -7.51
CA GLU A 143 6.06 11.12 -7.96
C GLU A 143 7.57 10.86 -7.95
N ALA A 144 8.38 11.93 -7.90
CA ALA A 144 9.83 11.86 -7.79
C ALA A 144 10.35 11.56 -6.37
N TYR A 145 9.49 11.56 -5.35
CA TYR A 145 9.87 11.44 -3.95
C TYR A 145 9.34 10.16 -3.29
N ASP A 146 10.12 9.65 -2.34
CA ASP A 146 9.74 8.50 -1.53
C ASP A 146 8.94 8.97 -0.30
N ILE A 147 7.62 8.96 -0.45
CA ILE A 147 6.68 9.38 0.60
C ILE A 147 6.15 8.15 1.34
N TYR A 148 6.00 8.27 2.66
CA TYR A 148 5.52 7.20 3.53
C TYR A 148 4.29 7.65 4.31
N GLY A 149 3.22 6.88 4.20
CA GLY A 149 1.95 7.09 4.89
C GLY A 149 1.63 5.96 5.86
N ILE A 150 0.51 6.12 6.57
CA ILE A 150 0.03 5.17 7.57
C ILE A 150 -1.02 4.30 6.90
N GLY A 151 -0.83 2.99 6.92
CA GLY A 151 -1.77 2.06 6.30
C GLY A 151 -1.19 0.67 6.27
N GLU A 152 -2.02 -0.30 5.91
CA GLU A 152 -1.64 -1.70 5.95
C GLU A 152 -0.30 -1.96 5.25
N GLY A 153 0.67 -2.45 6.02
CA GLY A 153 2.03 -2.72 5.56
C GLY A 153 2.18 -4.19 5.20
N ALA A 154 2.60 -4.50 3.98
CA ALA A 154 2.84 -5.89 3.59
C ALA A 154 4.07 -6.45 4.33
N VAL A 155 3.86 -7.51 5.10
CA VAL A 155 4.89 -8.25 5.81
C VAL A 155 5.02 -9.62 5.18
N TYR A 156 6.24 -10.10 5.00
CA TYR A 156 6.50 -11.36 4.32
C TYR A 156 7.51 -12.23 5.06
N VAL A 157 7.33 -13.53 4.89
CA VAL A 157 8.29 -14.58 5.20
C VAL A 157 8.49 -15.39 3.94
N GLU A 158 9.69 -15.33 3.38
CA GLU A 158 10.04 -15.87 2.07
C GLU A 158 11.15 -16.92 2.20
N LEU A 159 10.94 -18.07 1.56
CA LEU A 159 11.92 -19.13 1.43
C LEU A 159 12.29 -19.25 -0.05
N THR A 160 13.58 -19.10 -0.37
CA THR A 160 14.05 -19.09 -1.75
C THR A 160 15.21 -20.07 -1.92
N VAL A 161 15.08 -21.02 -2.83
CA VAL A 161 16.24 -21.82 -3.27
C VAL A 161 16.96 -21.04 -4.36
N GLY A 162 18.27 -20.93 -4.21
CA GLY A 162 19.11 -20.30 -5.21
C GLY A 162 20.52 -20.86 -5.21
N MET A 163 21.38 -20.20 -5.97
CA MET A 163 22.81 -20.50 -6.01
C MET A 163 23.58 -19.44 -5.24
N SER A 164 24.64 -19.85 -4.55
CA SER A 164 25.55 -18.95 -3.84
C SER A 164 27.00 -19.37 -4.07
N LYS A 165 27.86 -18.41 -4.45
CA LYS A 165 29.30 -18.64 -4.64
C LYS A 165 30.10 -18.57 -3.34
N ASP A 166 29.75 -17.64 -2.46
CA ASP A 166 30.45 -17.36 -1.21
C ASP A 166 29.76 -18.00 0.01
N GLY A 167 28.60 -18.63 -0.20
CA GLY A 167 27.75 -19.17 0.85
C GLY A 167 27.13 -18.10 1.74
N ARG A 168 27.21 -16.80 1.40
CA ARG A 168 26.72 -15.69 2.23
C ARG A 168 25.70 -14.83 1.51
N THR A 169 25.78 -14.75 0.18
CA THR A 169 24.86 -13.98 -0.64
C THR A 169 24.26 -14.84 -1.74
N LEU A 170 22.97 -14.61 -2.02
CA LEU A 170 22.26 -15.28 -3.11
C LEU A 170 22.66 -14.62 -4.44
N GLU A 171 23.22 -15.39 -5.37
CA GLU A 171 23.61 -14.87 -6.69
C GLU A 171 22.46 -15.00 -7.70
N ARG A 172 21.76 -16.13 -7.64
CA ARG A 172 20.70 -16.46 -8.59
C ARG A 172 19.57 -17.19 -7.90
N ILE A 173 18.35 -16.72 -8.13
CA ILE A 173 17.12 -17.40 -7.70
C ILE A 173 16.85 -18.56 -8.67
N ILE A 174 16.64 -19.74 -8.12
CA ILE A 174 16.28 -20.96 -8.85
C ILE A 174 14.79 -21.27 -8.64
N GLN A 175 14.33 -21.21 -7.39
CA GLN A 175 12.96 -21.49 -7.00
C GLN A 175 12.56 -20.58 -5.84
N LYS A 176 11.37 -19.98 -5.91
CA LYS A 176 10.70 -19.41 -4.74
C LYS A 176 9.70 -20.44 -4.23
N LEU A 177 9.73 -20.73 -2.93
CA LEU A 177 8.74 -21.64 -2.35
C LEU A 177 7.42 -20.89 -2.26
N GLU A 178 6.44 -21.37 -3.01
CA GLU A 178 5.07 -20.86 -3.00
C GLU A 178 4.17 -21.77 -2.15
N PRO A 179 3.13 -21.21 -1.54
CA PRO A 179 2.89 -19.77 -1.38
C PRO A 179 3.94 -19.09 -0.47
N SER A 180 4.23 -17.81 -0.73
CA SER A 180 4.93 -16.96 0.23
C SER A 180 3.99 -16.58 1.38
N MET A 181 4.45 -16.68 2.63
CA MET A 181 3.65 -16.24 3.78
C MET A 181 3.63 -14.72 3.81
N LYS A 182 2.50 -14.14 3.41
CA LYS A 182 2.28 -12.70 3.40
C LYS A 182 1.09 -12.35 4.27
N PHE A 183 1.22 -11.27 5.01
CA PHE A 183 0.18 -10.72 5.87
C PHE A 183 0.32 -9.20 5.94
N PHE A 184 -0.64 -8.52 6.57
CA PHE A 184 -0.65 -7.07 6.68
C PHE A 184 -0.45 -6.64 8.13
N SER A 185 0.49 -5.73 8.39
CA SER A 185 0.57 -5.04 9.66
C SER A 185 -0.50 -3.95 9.74
N THR A 186 -1.15 -3.80 10.88
CA THR A 186 -2.13 -2.75 11.18
C THR A 186 -2.02 -2.31 12.64
N ASN A 187 -2.83 -1.33 13.04
CA ASN A 187 -2.99 -0.98 14.45
C ASN A 187 -4.46 -0.61 14.73
N LYS A 188 -4.78 -0.44 16.02
CA LYS A 188 -6.15 -0.14 16.43
C LYS A 188 -6.69 1.16 15.83
N GLU A 189 -5.86 2.19 15.70
CA GLU A 189 -6.29 3.48 15.14
C GLU A 189 -6.65 3.38 13.66
N ILE A 190 -5.93 2.55 12.88
CA ILE A 190 -6.23 2.28 11.48
C ILE A 190 -7.55 1.53 11.35
N GLN A 191 -7.76 0.49 12.16
CA GLN A 191 -9.03 -0.26 12.16
C GLN A 191 -10.21 0.60 12.60
N ASP A 192 -10.07 1.38 13.68
CA ASP A 192 -11.11 2.30 14.15
C ASP A 192 -11.44 3.35 13.07
N ALA A 193 -10.43 3.78 12.28
CA ALA A 193 -10.63 4.68 11.15
C ALA A 193 -11.39 4.00 10.00
N GLU A 194 -11.03 2.78 9.62
CA GLU A 194 -11.71 1.95 8.61
C GLU A 194 -13.20 1.78 8.96
N ASP A 195 -13.49 1.30 10.17
CA ASP A 195 -14.85 1.08 10.68
C ASP A 195 -15.66 2.38 10.66
N LYS A 196 -15.05 3.50 11.05
CA LYS A 196 -15.70 4.81 11.07
C LYS A 196 -15.97 5.31 9.65
N ILE A 197 -15.05 5.10 8.71
CA ILE A 197 -15.23 5.45 7.30
C ILE A 197 -16.41 4.68 6.75
N ASP A 198 -16.40 3.36 6.86
CA ASP A 198 -17.44 2.50 6.30
C ASP A 198 -18.82 2.82 6.86
N LYS A 199 -18.92 2.98 8.19
CA LYS A 199 -20.17 3.39 8.82
C LYS A 199 -20.67 4.75 8.30
N ASN A 200 -19.79 5.73 8.17
CA ASN A 200 -20.17 7.06 7.70
C ASN A 200 -20.62 7.05 6.24
N LEU A 201 -19.92 6.31 5.38
CA LEU A 201 -20.25 6.16 3.97
C LEU A 201 -21.57 5.40 3.79
N GLU A 202 -21.78 4.31 4.53
CA GLU A 202 -23.03 3.53 4.48
C GLU A 202 -24.24 4.36 4.93
N GLU A 203 -24.12 5.08 6.04
CA GLU A 203 -25.19 5.96 6.53
C GLU A 203 -25.50 7.10 5.54
N ALA A 204 -24.48 7.65 4.85
CA ALA A 204 -24.68 8.68 3.85
C ALA A 204 -25.33 8.11 2.58
N ARG A 205 -24.85 6.97 2.10
CA ARG A 205 -25.39 6.24 0.95
C ARG A 205 -26.87 5.92 1.14
N GLY A 206 -27.27 5.51 2.35
CA GLY A 206 -28.67 5.26 2.71
C GLY A 206 -29.59 6.48 2.62
N LYS A 207 -29.04 7.71 2.63
CA LYS A 207 -29.81 8.97 2.58
C LYS A 207 -29.84 9.60 1.19
N ILE A 208 -28.68 9.69 0.54
CA ILE A 208 -28.52 10.45 -0.72
C ILE A 208 -28.24 9.57 -1.95
N GLY A 209 -28.15 8.25 -1.77
CA GLY A 209 -27.75 7.31 -2.82
C GLY A 209 -26.23 7.21 -2.97
N GLY A 210 -25.78 6.24 -3.78
CA GLY A 210 -24.35 6.03 -4.03
C GLY A 210 -23.72 7.12 -4.88
N THR A 211 -22.50 7.52 -4.56
CA THR A 211 -21.74 8.53 -5.32
C THR A 211 -20.28 8.11 -5.51
N ASP A 212 -19.63 8.57 -6.58
CA ASP A 212 -18.19 8.33 -6.85
C ASP A 212 -17.27 8.82 -5.72
N LEU A 213 -17.76 9.72 -4.88
CA LEU A 213 -17.00 10.26 -3.74
C LEU A 213 -16.76 9.22 -2.64
N GLU A 214 -17.64 8.23 -2.50
CA GLU A 214 -17.42 7.11 -1.56
C GLU A 214 -16.15 6.34 -1.97
N GLU A 215 -15.95 6.17 -3.27
CA GLU A 215 -14.77 5.52 -3.85
C GLU A 215 -13.52 6.38 -3.63
N ASP A 216 -13.59 7.70 -3.85
CA ASP A 216 -12.45 8.60 -3.60
C ASP A 216 -12.02 8.63 -2.13
N ILE A 217 -12.98 8.63 -1.19
CA ILE A 217 -12.69 8.60 0.26
C ILE A 217 -12.04 7.27 0.66
N ARG A 218 -12.53 6.14 0.11
CA ARG A 218 -11.92 4.83 0.32
C ARG A 218 -10.53 4.74 -0.29
N LYS A 219 -10.36 5.29 -1.48
CA LYS A 219 -9.06 5.34 -2.15
C LYS A 219 -8.03 6.10 -1.34
N LEU A 220 -8.41 7.20 -0.66
CA LEU A 220 -7.50 7.90 0.25
C LEU A 220 -7.07 7.04 1.45
N TYR A 221 -7.99 6.27 2.04
CA TYR A 221 -7.66 5.29 3.07
C TYR A 221 -6.68 4.24 2.52
N GLU A 222 -7.03 3.64 1.39
CA GLU A 222 -6.22 2.65 0.67
C GLU A 222 -4.87 3.20 0.20
N GLU A 223 -4.75 4.52 0.01
CA GLU A 223 -3.52 5.19 -0.39
C GLU A 223 -2.57 5.42 0.80
N GLY A 224 -3.04 5.28 2.03
CA GLY A 224 -2.24 5.45 3.25
C GLY A 224 -2.54 6.73 4.02
N HIS A 225 -3.77 7.23 3.90
CA HIS A 225 -4.25 8.44 4.56
C HIS A 225 -5.51 8.21 5.42
N PRO A 226 -5.51 7.24 6.36
CA PRO A 226 -6.70 6.82 7.10
C PRO A 226 -7.32 7.93 7.95
N GLY A 227 -6.51 8.80 8.55
CA GLY A 227 -7.00 9.95 9.32
C GLY A 227 -7.82 10.92 8.45
N TRP A 228 -7.31 11.25 7.26
CA TRP A 228 -7.97 12.15 6.31
C TRP A 228 -9.25 11.54 5.74
N ALA A 229 -9.19 10.26 5.35
CA ALA A 229 -10.37 9.54 4.91
C ALA A 229 -11.46 9.49 6.01
N SER A 230 -11.06 9.30 7.27
CA SER A 230 -11.98 9.32 8.42
C SER A 230 -12.65 10.68 8.61
N GLU A 231 -11.92 11.79 8.53
CA GLU A 231 -12.50 13.13 8.61
C GLU A 231 -13.42 13.44 7.43
N LEU A 232 -12.99 13.10 6.21
CA LEU A 232 -13.78 13.27 4.99
C LEU A 232 -15.10 12.51 5.05
N SER A 233 -15.06 11.24 5.46
CA SER A 233 -16.28 10.44 5.64
C SER A 233 -17.25 11.09 6.63
N GLY A 234 -16.73 11.68 7.71
CA GLY A 234 -17.53 12.39 8.72
C GLY A 234 -18.18 13.65 8.14
N HIS A 235 -17.45 14.41 7.32
CA HIS A 235 -18.01 15.57 6.61
C HIS A 235 -19.05 15.15 5.57
N TYR A 236 -18.78 14.09 4.81
CA TYR A 236 -19.71 13.53 3.83
C TYR A 236 -21.03 13.10 4.49
N LYS A 237 -20.97 12.36 5.60
CA LYS A 237 -22.14 12.00 6.40
C LYS A 237 -22.90 13.21 6.93
N LYS A 238 -22.22 14.24 7.43
CA LYS A 238 -22.91 15.44 7.93
C LYS A 238 -23.65 16.15 6.81
N LEU A 239 -23.04 16.26 5.62
CA LEU A 239 -23.64 16.90 4.46
C LEU A 239 -24.83 16.11 3.90
N SER A 240 -24.78 14.78 3.94
CA SER A 240 -25.89 13.92 3.48
C SER A 240 -27.15 14.02 4.36
N VAL A 241 -27.04 14.48 5.61
CA VAL A 241 -28.20 14.74 6.48
C VAL A 241 -28.89 16.07 6.14
N VAL A 242 -28.12 17.03 5.66
CA VAL A 242 -28.57 18.41 5.40
C VAL A 242 -29.13 18.57 3.98
N ALA A 243 -28.74 17.69 3.06
CA ALA A 243 -29.20 17.69 1.68
C ALA A 243 -30.24 16.60 1.43
N GLU A 244 -31.49 16.98 1.16
CA GLU A 244 -32.41 16.16 0.34
C GLU A 244 -31.81 15.98 -1.09
N PRO A 245 -32.22 14.96 -1.88
CA PRO A 245 -31.35 14.32 -2.88
C PRO A 245 -30.95 15.24 -4.06
N PRO A 246 -29.79 14.98 -4.68
CA PRO A 246 -28.58 15.77 -4.56
C PRO A 246 -28.61 17.06 -5.40
N PRO A 247 -28.36 18.25 -4.82
CA PRO A 247 -28.00 19.41 -5.60
C PRO A 247 -26.49 19.38 -5.87
N LEU A 248 -26.09 19.73 -7.09
CA LEU A 248 -24.70 19.99 -7.55
C LEU A 248 -23.79 20.72 -6.53
N SER A 249 -24.37 21.42 -5.55
CA SER A 249 -23.69 22.04 -4.42
C SER A 249 -22.94 21.06 -3.51
N LEU A 250 -23.40 19.82 -3.32
CA LEU A 250 -22.69 18.83 -2.49
C LEU A 250 -21.32 18.49 -3.12
N TYR A 251 -21.29 18.27 -4.43
CA TYR A 251 -20.07 18.01 -5.21
C TYR A 251 -19.07 19.17 -5.13
N ILE A 252 -19.54 20.42 -5.15
CA ILE A 252 -18.68 21.60 -5.11
C ILE A 252 -18.09 21.81 -3.72
N ILE A 253 -18.90 21.63 -2.67
CA ILE A 253 -18.46 21.74 -1.27
C ILE A 253 -17.43 20.65 -0.96
N LEU A 254 -17.66 19.42 -1.43
CA LEU A 254 -16.75 18.31 -1.20
C LEU A 254 -15.46 18.39 -2.04
N ALA A 255 -15.53 18.83 -3.30
CA ALA A 255 -14.34 19.10 -4.12
C ALA A 255 -13.48 20.26 -3.59
N VAL A 256 -14.04 21.09 -2.72
CA VAL A 256 -13.35 22.16 -2.02
C VAL A 256 -12.76 21.66 -0.70
N ILE A 257 -13.50 20.85 0.08
CA ILE A 257 -12.98 20.20 1.29
C ILE A 257 -11.82 19.24 0.94
N LEU A 258 -11.90 18.50 -0.16
CA LEU A 258 -10.80 17.69 -0.70
C LEU A 258 -9.57 18.55 -1.02
N GLY A 259 -9.76 19.72 -1.62
CA GLY A 259 -8.69 20.68 -1.88
C GLY A 259 -8.05 21.23 -0.61
N LEU A 260 -8.85 21.49 0.43
CA LEU A 260 -8.37 21.93 1.75
C LEU A 260 -7.58 20.83 2.48
N ILE A 261 -8.03 19.58 2.36
CA ILE A 261 -7.43 18.41 3.02
C ILE A 261 -6.10 18.02 2.38
N LEU A 262 -6.01 18.03 1.04
CA LEU A 262 -4.72 17.88 0.35
C LEU A 262 -3.75 19.01 0.72
N GLY A 263 -4.24 20.25 0.83
CA GLY A 263 -3.42 21.39 1.26
C GLY A 263 -2.97 21.34 2.74
N SER A 264 -3.75 20.73 3.63
CA SER A 264 -3.41 20.62 5.06
C SER A 264 -2.61 19.35 5.41
N ALA A 265 -2.77 18.27 4.64
CA ALA A 265 -1.89 17.09 4.65
C ALA A 265 -0.43 17.47 4.37
N PHE A 266 -0.23 18.37 3.41
CA PHE A 266 1.08 18.92 3.06
C PHE A 266 1.75 19.68 4.22
N VAL A 267 1.01 20.51 4.95
CA VAL A 267 1.54 21.31 6.08
C VAL A 267 1.85 20.44 7.30
N TYR A 268 0.99 19.47 7.63
CA TYR A 268 1.17 18.63 8.81
C TYR A 268 2.36 17.67 8.69
N VAL A 269 2.56 17.05 7.52
CA VAL A 269 3.70 16.14 7.27
C VAL A 269 5.03 16.91 7.29
N TYR A 270 5.04 18.17 6.86
CA TYR A 270 6.23 19.01 6.77
C TYR A 270 6.68 19.58 8.13
N VAL A 271 5.73 20.06 8.95
CA VAL A 271 6.03 20.65 10.28
C VAL A 271 6.33 19.58 11.33
N SER A 272 5.69 18.41 11.28
CA SER A 272 5.87 17.36 12.30
C SER A 272 7.17 16.56 12.18
N ARG A 273 7.85 16.57 11.01
CA ARG A 273 9.05 15.75 10.77
C ARG A 273 10.39 16.49 10.78
N GLY A 274 10.43 17.78 11.14
CA GLY A 274 11.71 18.48 11.40
C GLY A 274 12.69 18.53 10.20
N GLY A 275 12.17 18.50 8.98
CA GLY A 275 12.92 18.31 7.73
C GLY A 275 13.62 19.57 7.21
N GLY A 276 14.51 20.18 7.98
CA GLY A 276 15.31 21.34 7.56
C GLY A 276 16.58 21.02 6.76
N LYS A 277 16.71 19.84 6.14
CA LYS A 277 17.90 19.50 5.33
C LYS A 277 17.51 18.99 3.95
N GLY A 278 17.62 19.88 2.96
CA GLY A 278 17.73 19.52 1.54
C GLY A 278 16.52 19.80 0.65
N VAL A 279 15.48 20.49 1.13
CA VAL A 279 14.29 20.80 0.32
C VAL A 279 14.31 22.27 -0.13
N ASP A 280 14.02 22.53 -1.41
CA ASP A 280 13.96 23.87 -1.98
C ASP A 280 12.70 24.61 -1.51
N VAL A 281 12.89 25.42 -0.48
CA VAL A 281 11.87 26.24 0.19
C VAL A 281 11.13 27.16 -0.78
N SER A 282 11.77 27.55 -1.90
CA SER A 282 11.19 28.43 -2.90
C SER A 282 10.10 27.74 -3.74
N GLN A 283 10.27 26.45 -4.04
CA GLN A 283 9.30 25.64 -4.76
C GLN A 283 8.06 25.38 -3.92
N ILE A 284 8.25 25.09 -2.62
CA ILE A 284 7.16 24.91 -1.64
C ILE A 284 6.31 26.19 -1.49
N SER A 285 6.96 27.36 -1.39
CA SER A 285 6.25 28.64 -1.31
C SER A 285 5.46 28.93 -2.59
N SER A 286 5.98 28.52 -3.75
CA SER A 286 5.28 28.64 -5.04
C SER A 286 4.04 27.74 -5.10
N GLU A 287 4.15 26.49 -4.66
CA GLU A 287 3.05 25.51 -4.65
C GLU A 287 1.96 25.86 -3.63
N LEU A 288 2.33 26.40 -2.46
CA LEU A 288 1.38 26.94 -1.49
C LEU A 288 0.62 28.16 -2.03
N ASN A 289 1.30 29.05 -2.76
CA ASN A 289 0.67 30.18 -3.42
C ASN A 289 -0.26 29.74 -4.57
N GLU A 290 0.13 28.73 -5.34
CA GLU A 290 -0.71 28.15 -6.38
C GLU A 290 -1.97 27.49 -5.80
N THR A 291 -1.82 26.77 -4.68
CA THR A 291 -2.93 26.13 -3.95
C THR A 291 -3.88 27.17 -3.37
N SER A 292 -3.35 28.25 -2.78
CA SER A 292 -4.15 29.41 -2.37
C SER A 292 -4.90 30.03 -3.54
N GLY A 293 -4.25 30.19 -4.71
CA GLY A 293 -4.89 30.71 -5.92
C GLY A 293 -6.06 29.84 -6.40
N LYS A 294 -5.91 28.51 -6.37
CA LYS A 294 -6.98 27.55 -6.72
C LYS A 294 -8.14 27.59 -5.71
N ILE A 295 -7.87 27.83 -4.43
CA ILE A 295 -8.90 28.04 -3.40
C ILE A 295 -9.67 29.34 -3.65
N GLU A 296 -8.99 30.44 -3.98
CA GLU A 296 -9.62 31.71 -4.36
C GLU A 296 -10.50 31.57 -5.61
N GLU A 297 -10.04 30.84 -6.63
CA GLU A 297 -10.79 30.58 -7.87
C GLU A 297 -12.08 29.76 -7.60
N LYS A 298 -11.98 28.72 -6.77
CA LYS A 298 -13.15 27.91 -6.35
C LYS A 298 -14.10 28.71 -5.43
N SER A 299 -13.57 29.56 -4.56
CA SER A 299 -14.33 30.51 -3.73
C SER A 299 -15.12 31.52 -4.58
N SER A 300 -14.52 32.01 -5.67
CA SER A 300 -15.19 32.87 -6.66
C SER A 300 -16.33 32.14 -7.38
N SER A 301 -16.12 30.88 -7.75
CA SER A 301 -17.14 30.03 -8.35
C SER A 301 -18.32 29.77 -7.40
N ILE A 302 -18.04 29.55 -6.11
CA ILE A 302 -19.06 29.47 -5.05
C ILE A 302 -19.86 30.77 -4.96
N ASN A 303 -19.20 31.93 -5.06
CA ASN A 303 -19.88 33.23 -5.03
C ASN A 303 -20.83 33.42 -6.22
N ALA A 304 -20.43 33.00 -7.42
CA ALA A 304 -21.27 33.07 -8.60
C ALA A 304 -22.53 32.19 -8.46
N ILE A 305 -22.39 30.99 -7.89
CA ILE A 305 -23.49 30.04 -7.66
C ILE A 305 -24.40 30.55 -6.52
N SER A 306 -23.82 31.01 -5.42
CA SER A 306 -24.54 31.62 -4.31
C SER A 306 -25.37 32.82 -4.75
N THR A 307 -24.83 33.67 -5.63
CA THR A 307 -25.55 34.84 -6.15
C THR A 307 -26.72 34.42 -7.04
N ARG A 308 -26.57 33.35 -7.83
CA ARG A 308 -27.66 32.79 -8.63
C ARG A 308 -28.75 32.16 -7.76
N PHE A 309 -28.37 31.47 -6.70
CA PHE A 309 -29.31 30.83 -5.77
C PHE A 309 -30.02 31.83 -4.86
N ALA A 310 -29.35 32.91 -4.44
CA ALA A 310 -29.97 34.00 -3.67
C ALA A 310 -31.06 34.73 -4.46
N ARG A 311 -30.98 34.72 -5.80
CA ARG A 311 -31.97 35.31 -6.71
C ARG A 311 -33.08 34.34 -7.13
N SER A 312 -33.04 33.10 -6.66
CA SER A 312 -34.07 32.12 -6.95
C SER A 312 -35.32 32.37 -6.12
N GLU A 313 -36.50 32.18 -6.72
CA GLU A 313 -37.79 32.22 -6.01
C GLU A 313 -37.97 31.03 -5.05
N ASP A 314 -37.16 29.99 -5.22
CA ASP A 314 -37.13 28.80 -4.38
C ASP A 314 -36.50 29.11 -3.01
N GLU A 315 -37.26 28.89 -1.94
CA GLU A 315 -36.83 29.16 -0.56
C GLU A 315 -35.68 28.26 -0.12
N GLU A 316 -35.63 27.04 -0.64
CA GLU A 316 -34.58 26.07 -0.37
C GLU A 316 -33.25 26.52 -1.01
N LYS A 317 -33.31 26.99 -2.27
CA LYS A 317 -32.14 27.59 -2.95
C LYS A 317 -31.66 28.86 -2.25
N ARG A 318 -32.57 29.66 -1.68
CA ARG A 318 -32.20 30.83 -0.86
C ARG A 318 -31.54 30.42 0.47
N GLY A 319 -31.95 29.31 1.07
CA GLY A 319 -31.27 28.69 2.21
C GLY A 319 -29.86 28.26 1.86
N VAL A 320 -29.69 27.55 0.73
CA VAL A 320 -28.39 27.11 0.21
C VAL A 320 -27.47 28.31 -0.09
N ALA A 321 -28.00 29.43 -0.60
CA ALA A 321 -27.20 30.63 -0.83
C ALA A 321 -26.60 31.21 0.46
N ARG A 322 -27.29 31.15 1.60
CA ARG A 322 -26.76 31.63 2.88
C ARG A 322 -25.64 30.75 3.40
N GLU A 323 -25.76 29.43 3.23
CA GLU A 323 -24.72 28.48 3.59
C GLU A 323 -23.49 28.57 2.67
N LEU A 324 -23.69 28.78 1.35
CA LEU A 324 -22.59 29.04 0.42
C LEU A 324 -21.82 30.32 0.75
N ILE A 325 -22.48 31.36 1.27
CA ILE A 325 -21.81 32.58 1.75
C ILE A 325 -20.96 32.29 3.00
N ARG A 326 -21.46 31.48 3.94
CA ARG A 326 -20.71 31.08 5.14
C ARG A 326 -19.49 30.24 4.79
N ILE A 327 -19.66 29.23 3.93
CA ILE A 327 -18.57 28.38 3.45
C ILE A 327 -17.52 29.21 2.72
N ARG A 328 -17.93 30.16 1.86
CA ARG A 328 -17.01 31.10 1.20
C ARG A 328 -16.18 31.92 2.19
N ALA A 329 -16.78 32.42 3.27
CA ALA A 329 -16.06 33.20 4.27
C ALA A 329 -14.96 32.36 4.93
N SER A 330 -15.28 31.12 5.32
CA SER A 330 -14.30 30.18 5.88
C SER A 330 -13.20 29.80 4.90
N LEU A 331 -13.51 29.66 3.60
CA LEU A 331 -12.51 29.37 2.56
C LEU A 331 -11.52 30.51 2.35
N ASN A 332 -11.98 31.75 2.39
CA ASN A 332 -11.11 32.91 2.27
C ASN A 332 -10.21 33.06 3.50
N GLU A 333 -10.71 32.71 4.69
CA GLU A 333 -9.93 32.68 5.93
C GLU A 333 -8.81 31.65 5.83
N ILE A 334 -9.12 30.42 5.41
CA ILE A 334 -8.12 29.37 5.23
C ILE A 334 -7.11 29.71 4.12
N SER A 335 -7.56 30.31 3.02
CA SER A 335 -6.65 30.78 1.96
C SER A 335 -5.65 31.81 2.48
N ASN A 336 -6.11 32.75 3.32
CA ASN A 336 -5.24 33.76 3.94
C ASN A 336 -4.26 33.14 4.95
N GLU A 337 -4.69 32.13 5.71
CA GLU A 337 -3.81 31.40 6.61
C GLU A 337 -2.71 30.63 5.85
N ILE A 338 -3.07 29.93 4.76
CA ILE A 338 -2.12 29.23 3.88
C ILE A 338 -1.10 30.21 3.30
N ARG A 339 -1.55 31.38 2.85
CA ARG A 339 -0.68 32.43 2.30
C ARG A 339 0.26 33.01 3.36
N THR A 340 -0.25 33.26 4.57
CA THR A 340 0.55 33.72 5.71
C THR A 340 1.61 32.69 6.11
N ILE A 341 1.30 31.40 6.02
CA ILE A 341 2.24 30.31 6.26
C ILE A 341 3.29 30.26 5.14
N ALA A 342 2.89 30.38 3.87
CA ALA A 342 3.79 30.43 2.71
C ALA A 342 4.79 31.60 2.80
N ASP A 343 4.32 32.77 3.24
CA ASP A 343 5.15 33.96 3.44
C ASP A 343 6.13 33.79 4.61
N ARG A 344 5.69 33.20 5.74
CA ARG A 344 6.57 32.88 6.88
C ARG A 344 7.64 31.84 6.55
N ILE A 345 7.33 30.89 5.65
CA ILE A 345 8.27 29.89 5.16
C ILE A 345 9.31 30.54 4.24
N ARG A 346 8.92 31.55 3.45
CA ARG A 346 9.82 32.28 2.55
C ARG A 346 10.80 33.21 3.26
N GLU A 347 10.45 33.71 4.45
CA GLU A 347 11.30 34.60 5.27
C GLU A 347 12.29 33.86 6.20
N ARG A 348 12.20 32.53 6.30
CA ARG A 348 13.16 31.66 7.02
C ARG A 348 14.13 31.00 6.05
#